data_AF-A0A482WNX2-F1
#
_entry.id   AF-A0A482WNX2-F1
#
_cell.length_a   1.000
_cell.length_b   1.000
_cell.length_c   1.000
_cell.angle_alpha   90.00
_cell.angle_beta   90.00
_cell.angle_gamma   90.00
#
_symmetry.space_group_name_H-M   'P 1'
#
loop_
_entity.id
_entity.type
_entity.pdbx_description
1 polymer ?
#
loop_
_entity_poly.entity_id
_entity_poly.type
_entity_poly.pdbx_seq_one_letter_code
_entity_poly.pdbx_strand_id
1 'polypeptide(L)' 'RNYIQFILNVLLLAEQSRRDDLESLGYVLMYFNRGSLPWQGLKAATKRQKYERISEKKMSTPVDELCKGHP' A
#
# COMPACT_ATOMS: atom_id res chain seq x y z
N ARG A 1 2.15 -1.88 14.99
CA ARG A 1 1.42 -0.60 15.20
C ARG A 1 1.39 0.29 13.95
N ASN A 2 2.35 0.20 13.02
CA ASN A 2 2.41 1.08 11.84
C ASN A 2 1.60 0.60 10.61
N TYR A 3 1.32 -0.69 10.46
CA TYR A 3 0.60 -1.21 9.27
C TYR A 3 -0.92 -1.13 9.35
N ILE A 4 -1.48 -0.85 10.54
CA ILE A 4 -2.93 -0.80 10.77
C ILE A 4 -3.50 0.58 10.38
N GLN A 5 -2.64 1.60 10.22
CA GLN A 5 -3.07 2.98 9.99
C GLN A 5 -3.68 3.20 8.60
N PHE A 6 -3.17 2.54 7.55
CA PHE A 6 -3.72 2.65 6.19
C PHE A 6 -5.16 2.08 6.08
N ILE A 7 -5.46 1.01 6.83
CA ILE A 7 -6.80 0.40 6.90
C ILE A 7 -7.81 1.34 7.56
N LEU A 8 -7.41 2.01 8.65
CA LEU A 8 -8.26 2.93 9.40
C LEU A 8 -8.59 4.20 8.59
N ASN A 9 -7.62 4.78 7.90
CA ASN A 9 -7.82 6.05 7.18
C ASN A 9 -8.67 5.93 5.91
N VAL A 10 -8.52 4.87 5.11
CA VAL A 10 -9.24 4.74 3.83
C VAL A 10 -10.66 4.18 3.99
N LEU A 11 -10.89 3.32 5.00
CA LEU A 11 -12.17 2.60 5.15
C LEU A 11 -13.05 3.14 6.30
N LEU A 12 -12.49 3.90 7.24
CA LEU A 12 -13.12 4.21 8.54
C LEU A 12 -13.25 5.73 8.83
N LEU A 13 -13.20 6.59 7.81
CA LEU A 13 -13.31 8.05 7.93
C LEU A 13 -12.22 8.70 8.82
N ALA A 14 -11.11 8.02 9.08
CA ALA A 14 -10.01 8.63 9.82
C ALA A 14 -9.21 9.58 8.91
N GLU A 15 -8.81 10.72 9.48
CA GLU A 15 -8.22 11.83 8.75
C GLU A 15 -6.82 11.48 8.24
N GLN A 16 -6.61 11.66 6.92
CA GLN A 16 -5.28 11.56 6.33
C GLN A 16 -4.34 12.59 6.96
N SER A 17 -3.13 12.17 7.25
CA SER A 17 -2.11 12.98 7.90
C SER A 17 -0.85 13.05 7.03
N ARG A 18 0.08 13.94 7.40
CA ARG A 18 1.42 14.03 6.77
C ARG A 18 2.20 12.70 6.76
N ARG A 19 1.86 11.76 7.65
CA ARG A 19 2.49 10.43 7.68
C ARG A 19 2.04 9.58 6.49
N ASP A 20 0.77 9.70 6.10
CA ASP A 20 0.19 9.02 4.96
C ASP A 20 0.81 9.54 3.64
N ASP A 21 1.12 10.85 3.57
CA ASP A 21 1.85 11.43 2.44
C ASP A 21 3.25 10.82 2.29
N LEU A 22 4.01 10.73 3.39
CA LEU A 22 5.36 10.13 3.36
C LEU A 22 5.32 8.63 3.01
N GLU A 23 4.32 7.90 3.50
CA GLU A 23 4.13 6.50 3.13
C GLU A 23 3.83 6.37 1.63
N SER A 24 2.97 7.24 1.09
CA SER A 24 2.64 7.27 -0.33
C SER A 24 3.85 7.58 -1.20
N LEU A 25 4.72 8.50 -0.78
CA LEU A 25 5.99 8.81 -1.45
C LEU A 25 6.92 7.59 -1.46
N GLY A 26 7.02 6.86 -0.35
CA GLY A 26 7.79 5.61 -0.29
C GLY A 26 7.32 4.59 -1.33
N TYR A 27 6.02 4.39 -1.48
CA TYR A 27 5.48 3.50 -2.52
C TYR A 27 5.77 3.99 -3.94
N VAL A 28 5.74 5.30 -4.18
CA VAL A 28 6.08 5.89 -5.50
C VAL A 28 7.56 5.68 -5.83
N LEU A 29 8.45 5.90 -4.86
CA LEU A 29 9.89 5.63 -5.04
C LEU A 29 10.14 4.15 -5.33
N MET A 30 9.50 3.25 -4.59
CA MET A 30 9.62 1.82 -4.84
C MET A 30 9.02 1.38 -6.17
N TYR A 31 7.97 2.05 -6.64
CA TYR A 31 7.44 1.84 -7.98
C TYR A 31 8.46 2.23 -9.05
N PHE A 32 9.16 3.37 -8.90
CA PHE A 32 10.23 3.73 -9.84
C PHE A 32 11.40 2.75 -9.83
N ASN A 33 11.81 2.29 -8.64
CA ASN A 33 12.90 1.34 -8.49
C ASN A 33 12.58 -0.04 -9.09
N ARG A 34 11.34 -0.54 -8.91
CA ARG A 34 10.95 -1.91 -9.31
C ARG A 34 10.20 -1.99 -10.64
N GLY A 35 9.73 -0.85 -11.14
CA GLY A 35 8.78 -0.75 -12.27
C GLY A 35 7.35 -1.22 -11.95
N SER A 36 7.14 -1.96 -10.86
CA SER A 36 5.83 -2.41 -10.41
C SER A 36 5.78 -2.71 -8.91
N LEU A 37 4.58 -2.62 -8.34
CA LEU A 37 4.27 -2.92 -6.94
C LEU A 37 3.45 -4.21 -6.83
N PRO A 38 3.62 -5.02 -5.77
CA PRO A 38 2.97 -6.32 -5.61
C PRO A 38 1.43 -6.29 -5.60
N TRP A 39 0.83 -5.13 -5.33
CA TRP A 39 -0.61 -4.90 -5.31
C TRP A 39 -1.18 -4.32 -6.62
N GLN A 40 -0.36 -4.16 -7.67
CA GLN A 40 -0.85 -3.78 -9.00
C GLN A 40 -1.44 -4.99 -9.74
N GLY A 41 -2.38 -4.72 -10.67
CA GLY A 41 -2.95 -5.76 -11.54
C GLY A 41 -3.90 -6.75 -10.85
N LEU A 42 -4.24 -6.56 -9.58
CA LEU A 42 -5.18 -7.42 -8.86
C LEU A 42 -6.58 -7.37 -9.51
N LYS A 43 -7.06 -8.54 -9.93
CA LYS A 43 -8.41 -8.71 -10.47
C LYS A 43 -9.43 -8.66 -9.32
N ALA A 44 -10.58 -8.01 -9.53
CA ALA A 44 -11.71 -8.06 -8.62
C ALA A 44 -13.00 -7.75 -9.39
N ALA A 45 -14.15 -8.24 -8.91
CA ALA A 45 -15.44 -8.02 -9.57
C ALA A 45 -15.99 -6.60 -9.33
N THR A 46 -15.70 -6.02 -8.16
CA THR A 46 -16.17 -4.67 -7.79
C THR A 46 -15.01 -3.77 -7.36
N LYS A 47 -15.21 -2.45 -7.45
CA LYS A 47 -14.22 -1.47 -6.96
C LYS A 47 -13.89 -1.69 -5.49
N ARG A 48 -14.91 -1.92 -4.65
CA ARG A 48 -14.74 -2.19 -3.22
C ARG A 48 -13.84 -3.41 -2.98
N GLN A 49 -14.14 -4.54 -3.62
CA GLN A 49 -13.30 -5.74 -3.51
C GLN A 49 -11.88 -5.51 -4.03
N LYS A 50 -11.71 -4.67 -5.06
CA LYS A 50 -10.38 -4.28 -5.54
C LYS A 50 -9.59 -3.55 -4.46
N TYR A 51 -10.21 -2.59 -3.77
CA TYR A 51 -9.56 -1.86 -2.67
C TYR A 51 -9.25 -2.77 -1.48
N GLU A 52 -10.17 -3.66 -1.10
CA GLU A 52 -9.95 -4.67 -0.05
C GLU A 52 -8.73 -5.55 -0.39
N ARG A 53 -8.67 -6.10 -1.60
CA ARG A 53 -7.53 -6.93 -2.07
C ARG A 53 -6.21 -6.16 -2.12
N ILE A 54 -6.22 -4.90 -2.58
CA ILE A 54 -5.02 -4.05 -2.58
C ILE A 54 -4.54 -3.84 -1.14
N SER A 55 -5.46 -3.57 -0.22
CA SER A 55 -5.15 -3.33 1.18
C SER A 55 -4.56 -4.57 1.85
N GLU A 56 -5.19 -5.74 1.65
CA GLU A 56 -4.66 -7.03 2.10
C GLU A 56 -3.27 -7.31 1.54
N LYS A 57 -3.06 -7.03 0.24
CA LYS A 57 -1.76 -7.25 -0.39
C LYS A 57 -0.68 -6.31 0.13
N LYS A 58 -1.01 -5.05 0.43
CA LYS A 58 -0.10 -4.10 1.09
C LYS A 58 0.28 -4.57 2.49
N MET A 59 -0.70 -5.00 3.30
CA MET A 59 -0.46 -5.49 4.66
C MET A 59 0.37 -6.79 4.69
N SER A 60 0.15 -7.68 3.72
CA SER A 60 0.86 -8.96 3.63
C SER A 60 2.23 -8.85 2.95
N THR A 61 2.64 -7.68 2.47
CA THR A 61 3.96 -7.45 1.89
C THR A 61 4.84 -6.73 2.92
N PRO A 62 5.79 -7.41 3.58
CA PRO A 62 6.74 -6.78 4.48
C PRO A 62 7.59 -5.72 3.75
N VAL A 63 7.95 -4.63 4.43
CA VAL A 63 8.80 -3.58 3.85
C VAL A 63 10.15 -4.13 3.41
N ASP A 64 10.75 -5.04 4.18
CA ASP A 64 12.03 -5.67 3.82
C ASP A 64 11.93 -6.47 2.51
N GLU A 65 10.78 -7.12 2.25
CA GLU A 65 10.54 -7.80 0.98
C GLU A 65 10.28 -6.83 -0.16
N LEU A 66 9.52 -5.76 0.11
CA LEU A 66 9.25 -4.72 -0.87
C LEU A 66 10.54 -4.06 -1.35
N CYS A 67 11.44 -3.72 -0.43
CA CYS A 67 12.70 -3.04 -0.69
C CYS A 67 13.85 -3.98 -1.05
N LYS A 68 13.65 -5.31 -1.00
CA LYS A 68 14.70 -6.29 -1.29
C LYS A 68 15.40 -6.02 -2.62
N GLY A 69 16.73 -5.93 -2.56
CA GLY A 69 17.59 -5.72 -3.73
C GLY A 69 17.69 -4.26 -4.21
N HIS A 70 17.16 -3.30 -3.45
CA HIS A 70 17.24 -1.88 -3.75
C HIS A 70 17.89 -1.14 -2.56
N PRO A 71 18.53 0.03 -2.79
CA PRO A 71 19.12 0.85 -1.74
C PRO A 71 18.13 1.26 -0.65
#